data_AF-A0A5B9QEE5-F1
#
_entry.id   AF-A0A5B9QEE5-F1
#
_cell.length_a   1.000
_cell.length_b   1.000
_cell.length_c   1.000
_cell.angle_alpha   90.00
_cell.angle_beta   90.00
_cell.angle_gamma   90.00
#
_symmetry.space_group_name_H-M   'P 1'
#
loop_
_entity.id
_entity.type
_entity.pdbx_description
1 polymer ?
#
loop_
_entity_poly.entity_id
_entity_poly.type
_entity_poly.pdbx_seq_one_letter_code
_entity_poly.pdbx_strand_id
1 'polypeptide(L)'
;MSGIRKTLLITAFVAVCAIRSFAAQREFTFDRKYLNLPVQNEAPECLVSLEVEGEKVREFTINIAPGEPDYRVYLELKEFAGKKGKLIASKISNDQMKGFKAAHQDDTFPGEDELNVKGGSAHIKELTIHEMKSIWD
;
A
#
# COMPACT_ATOMS: atom_id res chain seq x y z
N MET A 1 41.58 -19.49 -56.32
CA MET A 1 41.24 -20.44 -55.22
C MET A 1 41.78 -19.82 -53.94
N SER A 2 41.08 -19.43 -52.89
CA SER A 2 39.75 -19.61 -52.28
C SER A 2 39.69 -18.44 -51.27
N GLY A 3 38.72 -17.53 -51.21
CA GLY A 3 37.29 -17.75 -50.96
C GLY A 3 36.93 -16.96 -49.70
N ILE A 4 36.37 -15.76 -49.89
CA ILE A 4 35.83 -14.89 -48.83
C ILE A 4 34.80 -15.69 -48.02
N ARG A 5 35.08 -15.93 -46.74
CA ARG A 5 34.09 -16.50 -45.81
C ARG A 5 33.34 -15.36 -45.14
N LYS A 6 32.13 -15.12 -45.66
CA LYS A 6 31.09 -14.31 -45.03
C LYS A 6 30.69 -14.98 -43.70
N THR A 7 31.12 -14.43 -42.57
CA THR A 7 30.56 -14.82 -41.26
C THR A 7 29.88 -13.61 -40.65
N LEU A 8 28.61 -13.46 -41.02
CA LEU A 8 27.64 -12.58 -40.38
C LEU A 8 27.25 -13.22 -39.04
N LEU A 9 27.86 -12.78 -37.93
CA LEU A 9 27.38 -13.12 -36.58
C LEU A 9 26.62 -11.91 -36.02
N ILE A 10 25.35 -11.84 -36.44
CA ILE A 10 24.32 -11.11 -35.69
C ILE A 10 23.96 -12.03 -34.52
N THR A 11 24.39 -11.68 -33.32
CA THR A 11 23.76 -12.21 -32.10
C THR A 11 23.58 -11.05 -31.16
N ALA A 12 22.49 -10.32 -31.40
CA ALA A 12 21.96 -9.34 -30.47
C ALA A 12 21.48 -10.10 -29.23
N PHE A 13 22.34 -10.24 -28.21
CA PHE A 13 21.92 -10.60 -26.87
C PHE A 13 21.32 -9.34 -26.23
N VAL A 14 20.16 -8.91 -26.73
CA VAL A 14 19.31 -8.02 -25.96
C VAL A 14 18.66 -8.91 -24.91
N ALA A 15 19.35 -9.10 -23.77
CA ALA A 15 18.67 -9.43 -22.54
C ALA A 15 17.78 -8.23 -22.20
N VAL A 16 16.62 -8.15 -22.85
CA VAL A 16 15.48 -7.45 -22.27
C VAL A 16 15.15 -8.27 -21.03
N CYS A 17 15.78 -7.93 -19.92
CA CYS A 17 15.16 -8.14 -18.62
C CYS A 17 13.87 -7.34 -18.69
N ALA A 18 12.80 -7.95 -19.19
CA ALA A 18 11.46 -7.51 -18.88
C ALA A 18 11.37 -7.70 -17.37
N ILE A 19 11.71 -6.65 -16.62
CA ILE A 19 11.44 -6.56 -15.20
C ILE A 19 9.95 -6.80 -15.10
N ARG A 20 9.56 -8.02 -14.78
CA ARG A 20 8.17 -8.32 -14.48
C ARG A 20 7.90 -7.58 -13.19
N SER A 21 7.17 -6.48 -13.29
CA SER A 21 6.62 -5.80 -12.13
C SER A 21 5.87 -6.85 -11.32
N PHE A 22 6.43 -7.25 -10.19
CA PHE A 22 5.79 -8.20 -9.30
C PHE A 22 4.65 -7.47 -8.60
N ALA A 23 3.45 -8.03 -8.73
CA ALA A 23 2.27 -7.57 -8.03
C ALA A 23 1.72 -8.72 -7.18
N ALA A 24 1.51 -8.45 -5.90
CA ALA A 24 0.80 -9.33 -5.01
C ALA A 24 -0.68 -8.95 -4.98
N GLN A 25 -1.56 -9.93 -4.84
CA GLN A 25 -3.00 -9.68 -4.74
C GLN A 25 -3.66 -10.56 -3.69
N ARG A 26 -4.71 -10.06 -3.05
CA ARG A 26 -5.56 -10.78 -2.10
C ARG A 26 -7.02 -10.37 -2.29
N GLU A 27 -7.90 -11.37 -2.31
CA GLU A 27 -9.34 -11.15 -2.40
C GLU A 27 -9.98 -11.21 -1.01
N PHE A 28 -11.02 -10.39 -0.84
CA PHE A 28 -11.82 -10.29 0.37
C PHE A 28 -13.30 -10.19 -0.01
N THR A 29 -14.16 -10.73 0.85
CA THR A 29 -15.54 -10.26 0.96
C THR A 29 -15.58 -9.28 2.11
N PHE A 30 -16.00 -8.04 1.88
CA PHE A 30 -15.92 -7.00 2.90
C PHE A 30 -17.07 -7.12 3.90
N ASP A 31 -16.78 -7.75 5.04
CA ASP A 31 -17.74 -8.05 6.09
C ASP A 31 -17.42 -7.33 7.41
N ARG A 32 -16.31 -6.59 7.46
CA ARG A 32 -15.93 -5.72 8.59
C ARG A 32 -15.74 -4.28 8.16
N LYS A 33 -15.66 -3.38 9.15
CA LYS A 33 -15.57 -1.94 8.91
C LYS A 33 -14.23 -1.49 8.33
N TYR A 34 -13.14 -2.16 8.67
CA TYR A 34 -11.79 -1.71 8.34
C TYR A 34 -10.95 -2.80 7.71
N LEU A 35 -10.07 -2.43 6.78
CA LEU A 35 -8.94 -3.24 6.34
C LEU A 35 -7.66 -2.67 6.94
N ASN A 36 -7.05 -3.40 7.87
CA ASN A 36 -5.83 -3.02 8.55
C ASN A 36 -4.59 -3.49 7.77
N LEU A 37 -3.66 -2.57 7.53
CA LEU A 37 -2.40 -2.77 6.81
C LEU A 37 -1.21 -2.54 7.77
N PRO A 38 -0.27 -3.49 7.89
CA PRO A 38 0.93 -3.32 8.72
C PRO A 38 1.94 -2.40 8.02
N VAL A 39 2.44 -1.40 8.73
CA VAL A 39 3.40 -0.42 8.20
C VAL A 39 4.65 -0.38 9.06
N GLN A 40 5.79 -0.19 8.40
CA GLN A 40 7.07 0.07 9.04
C GLN A 40 7.74 1.24 8.32
N ASN A 41 8.26 2.22 9.07
CA ASN A 41 8.76 3.49 8.51
C ASN A 41 9.91 3.29 7.52
N GLU A 42 10.79 2.33 7.79
CA GLU A 42 12.02 2.08 7.00
C GLU A 42 11.81 1.04 5.89
N ALA A 43 10.62 0.45 5.77
CA ALA A 43 10.34 -0.51 4.70
C ALA A 43 10.29 0.20 3.33
N PRO A 44 10.60 -0.47 2.22
CA PRO A 44 10.45 0.11 0.88
C PRO A 44 9.01 0.52 0.59
N GLU A 45 8.81 1.63 -0.11
CA GLU A 45 7.49 2.02 -0.61
C GLU A 45 6.96 1.03 -1.65
N CYS A 46 5.68 0.67 -1.54
CA CYS A 46 4.95 -0.03 -2.59
C CYS A 46 3.64 0.69 -2.89
N LEU A 47 3.12 0.49 -4.11
CA LEU A 47 1.85 1.07 -4.54
C LEU A 47 0.73 0.07 -4.29
N VAL A 48 -0.22 0.43 -3.44
CA VAL A 48 -1.39 -0.38 -3.11
C VAL A 48 -2.63 0.19 -3.78
N SER A 49 -3.45 -0.69 -4.36
CA SER A 49 -4.79 -0.36 -4.84
C SER A 49 -5.84 -1.30 -4.26
N LEU A 50 -7.06 -0.77 -4.11
CA LEU A 50 -8.25 -1.54 -3.79
C LEU A 50 -9.16 -1.53 -5.01
N GLU A 51 -9.48 -2.71 -5.51
CA GLU A 51 -10.50 -2.91 -6.54
C GLU A 51 -11.76 -3.49 -5.91
N VAL A 52 -12.93 -2.98 -6.29
CA VAL A 52 -14.24 -3.48 -5.86
C VAL A 52 -15.08 -3.69 -7.10
N GLU A 53 -15.62 -4.89 -7.26
CA GLU A 53 -16.42 -5.26 -8.46
C GLU A 53 -15.70 -4.99 -9.80
N GLY A 54 -14.37 -5.02 -9.80
CA GLY A 54 -13.52 -4.81 -10.98
C GLY A 54 -13.11 -3.35 -11.22
N GLU A 55 -13.58 -2.40 -10.41
CA GLU A 55 -13.18 -0.99 -10.49
C GLU A 55 -12.17 -0.63 -9.41
N LYS A 56 -11.12 0.12 -9.78
CA LYS A 56 -10.15 0.64 -8.82
C LYS A 56 -10.75 1.83 -8.06
N VAL A 57 -11.07 1.62 -6.79
CA VAL A 57 -11.75 2.60 -5.93
C VAL A 57 -10.82 3.35 -4.98
N ARG A 58 -9.61 2.84 -4.74
CA ARG A 58 -8.54 3.46 -3.94
C ARG A 58 -7.17 3.14 -4.55
N GLU A 59 -6.22 4.06 -4.41
CA GLU A 59 -4.82 3.86 -4.77
C GLU A 59 -3.94 4.81 -3.94
N PHE A 60 -2.87 4.28 -3.35
CA PHE A 60 -1.94 5.03 -2.50
C PHE A 60 -0.61 4.30 -2.34
N THR A 61 0.44 5.05 -2.00
CA THR A 61 1.77 4.49 -1.67
C THR A 61 1.86 4.21 -0.17
N ILE A 62 2.49 3.10 0.21
CA ILE A 62 2.66 2.68 1.62
C ILE A 62 3.89 1.79 1.80
N ASN A 63 4.47 1.82 3.01
CA ASN A 63 5.65 1.05 3.38
C ASN A 63 5.24 -0.22 4.14
N ILE A 64 4.73 -1.23 3.43
CA ILE A 64 4.27 -2.48 4.06
C ILE A 64 5.41 -3.12 4.87
N ALA A 65 5.14 -3.46 6.12
CA ALA A 65 6.15 -4.06 6.99
C ALA A 65 6.57 -5.47 6.50
N PRO A 66 7.87 -5.80 6.41
CA PRO A 66 8.32 -7.18 6.15
C PRO A 66 8.08 -8.14 7.33
N GLY A 67 7.93 -7.60 8.55
CA GLY A 67 7.77 -8.37 9.78
C GLY A 67 6.82 -7.70 10.77
N GLU A 68 7.31 -7.45 11.98
CA GLU A 68 6.56 -6.70 13.00
C GLU A 68 6.36 -5.25 12.54
N PRO A 69 5.13 -4.73 12.57
CA PRO A 69 4.84 -3.35 12.18
C PRO A 69 5.21 -2.35 13.28
N ASP A 70 5.62 -1.15 12.88
CA ASP A 70 5.71 0.01 13.77
C ASP A 70 4.31 0.52 14.14
N TYR A 71 3.39 0.50 13.16
CA TYR A 71 2.01 0.91 13.32
C TYR A 71 1.11 0.28 12.25
N ARG A 72 -0.21 0.51 12.36
CA ARG A 72 -1.18 0.05 11.37
C ARG A 72 -1.93 1.23 10.77
N VAL A 73 -2.15 1.16 9.45
CA VAL A 73 -3.06 2.05 8.72
C VAL A 73 -4.31 1.27 8.39
N TYR A 74 -5.47 1.92 8.48
CA TYR A 74 -6.75 1.30 8.13
C TYR A 74 -7.35 1.95 6.88
N LEU A 75 -8.06 1.15 6.09
CA LEU A 75 -9.00 1.63 5.08
C LEU A 75 -10.42 1.38 5.58
N GLU A 76 -11.27 2.40 5.56
CA GLU A 76 -12.70 2.22 5.85
C GLU A 76 -13.40 1.52 4.67
N LEU A 77 -14.13 0.45 4.97
CA LEU A 77 -14.79 -0.43 4.01
C LEU A 77 -16.32 -0.30 4.02
N LYS A 78 -16.88 0.60 4.85
CA LYS A 78 -18.33 0.70 5.07
C LYS A 78 -19.12 0.89 3.78
N GLU A 79 -18.61 1.67 2.83
CA GLU A 79 -19.25 1.88 1.52
C GLU A 79 -19.22 0.64 0.60
N PHE A 80 -18.41 -0.36 0.93
CA PHE A 80 -18.24 -1.60 0.18
C PHE A 80 -18.76 -2.83 0.91
N ALA A 81 -19.51 -2.65 2.01
CA ALA A 81 -20.02 -3.75 2.82
C ALA A 81 -20.78 -4.79 1.98
N GLY A 82 -20.44 -6.06 2.17
CA GLY A 82 -21.00 -7.21 1.44
C GLY A 82 -20.42 -7.42 0.03
N LYS A 83 -19.63 -6.48 -0.51
CA LYS A 83 -19.02 -6.62 -1.84
C LYS A 83 -17.74 -7.44 -1.79
N LYS A 84 -17.38 -8.00 -2.94
CA LYS A 84 -16.04 -8.57 -3.16
C LYS A 84 -15.09 -7.48 -3.59
N GLY A 85 -13.89 -7.49 -3.03
CA GLY A 85 -12.80 -6.66 -3.51
C GLY A 85 -11.46 -7.36 -3.44
N LYS A 86 -10.49 -6.70 -4.08
CA LYS A 86 -9.15 -7.22 -4.30
C LYS A 86 -8.15 -6.13 -3.92
N LEU A 87 -7.34 -6.43 -2.92
CA LEU A 87 -6.19 -5.63 -2.53
C LEU A 87 -5.02 -6.03 -3.42
N ILE A 88 -4.38 -5.07 -4.08
CA ILE A 88 -3.25 -5.30 -4.97
C ILE A 88 -2.09 -4.45 -4.48
N ALA A 89 -0.89 -5.03 -4.36
CA ALA A 89 0.35 -4.30 -4.08
C ALA A 89 1.33 -4.51 -5.22
N SER A 90 1.71 -3.43 -5.91
CA SER A 90 2.73 -3.41 -6.95
C SER A 90 4.02 -2.79 -6.44
N LYS A 91 5.16 -3.14 -7.06
CA LYS A 91 6.51 -2.80 -6.56
C LYS A 91 6.79 -3.33 -5.15
N ILE A 92 6.07 -4.36 -4.73
CA ILE A 92 6.28 -5.01 -3.44
C ILE A 92 7.50 -5.94 -3.52
N SER A 93 8.36 -5.89 -2.50
CA SER A 93 9.51 -6.80 -2.38
C SER A 93 9.11 -8.16 -1.80
N ASN A 94 9.96 -9.17 -1.97
CA ASN A 94 9.73 -10.50 -1.40
C ASN A 94 9.63 -10.47 0.14
N ASP A 95 10.42 -9.62 0.80
CA ASP A 95 10.43 -9.51 2.26
C ASP A 95 9.10 -8.95 2.79
N GLN A 96 8.48 -8.03 2.04
CA GLN A 96 7.19 -7.42 2.39
C GLN A 96 5.98 -8.35 2.19
N MET A 97 6.17 -9.51 1.55
CA MET A 97 5.08 -10.45 1.29
C MET A 97 4.45 -11.00 2.57
N LYS A 98 5.24 -11.14 3.65
CA LYS A 98 4.72 -11.58 4.94
C LYS A 98 3.74 -10.54 5.51
N GLY A 99 4.10 -9.26 5.53
CA GLY A 99 3.20 -8.20 6.00
C GLY A 99 1.98 -7.99 5.10
N PHE A 100 2.14 -8.06 3.78
CA PHE A 100 0.99 -7.97 2.87
C PHE A 100 -0.03 -9.09 3.11
N LYS A 101 0.44 -10.31 3.40
CA LYS A 101 -0.42 -11.43 3.82
C LYS A 101 -1.03 -11.27 5.22
N ALA A 102 -0.46 -10.40 6.06
CA ALA A 102 -0.98 -10.07 7.38
C ALA A 102 -2.04 -8.96 7.37
N ALA A 103 -2.34 -8.36 6.21
CA ALA A 103 -3.50 -7.47 6.07
C ALA A 103 -4.79 -8.23 6.45
N HIS A 104 -5.66 -7.61 7.24
CA HIS A 104 -6.85 -8.28 7.75
C HIS A 104 -7.98 -7.29 7.98
N GLN A 105 -9.19 -7.83 7.93
CA GLN A 105 -10.40 -7.08 8.23
C GLN A 105 -10.67 -7.08 9.73
N ASP A 106 -11.13 -5.96 10.27
CA ASP A 106 -11.51 -5.82 11.68
C ASP A 106 -12.62 -4.76 11.81
N ASP A 107 -13.38 -4.82 12.90
CA ASP A 107 -14.38 -3.80 13.25
C ASP A 107 -13.79 -2.65 14.06
N THR A 108 -12.54 -2.79 14.48
CA THR A 108 -11.76 -1.77 15.18
C THR A 108 -10.42 -1.49 14.50
N PHE A 109 -9.76 -0.40 14.88
CA PHE A 109 -8.38 -0.13 14.47
C PHE A 109 -7.51 0.26 15.68
N PRO A 110 -6.19 0.00 15.66
CA PRO A 110 -5.32 0.38 16.78
C PRO A 110 -5.37 1.89 17.05
N GLY A 111 -5.59 2.27 18.30
CA GLY A 111 -5.76 3.67 18.72
C GLY A 111 -7.20 4.18 18.66
N GLU A 112 -8.17 3.37 18.21
CA GLU A 112 -9.59 3.75 18.25
C GLU A 112 -10.03 4.11 19.67
N ASP A 113 -9.64 3.35 20.70
CA ASP A 113 -9.97 3.65 22.10
C ASP A 113 -9.40 4.99 22.60
N GLU A 114 -8.27 5.44 22.05
CA GLU A 114 -7.66 6.74 22.38
C GLU A 114 -8.38 7.90 21.68
N LEU A 115 -8.90 7.68 20.47
CA LEU A 115 -9.71 8.64 19.73
C LEU A 115 -11.16 8.68 20.19
N ASN A 116 -11.66 7.57 20.75
CA ASN A 116 -13.02 7.44 21.26
C ASN A 116 -13.11 7.97 22.69
N VAL A 117 -12.81 9.27 22.84
CA VAL A 117 -13.20 10.00 24.04
C VAL A 117 -14.72 10.01 24.06
N LYS A 118 -15.33 9.04 24.77
CA LYS A 118 -16.78 8.95 24.99
C LYS A 118 -17.29 10.30 25.53
N GLY A 119 -17.73 11.18 24.65
CA GLY A 119 -18.21 12.53 25.02
C GLY A 119 -17.17 13.42 25.72
N GLY A 120 -15.88 13.30 25.41
CA GLY A 120 -14.84 14.14 26.01
C GLY A 120 -14.36 15.27 25.09
N SER A 121 -14.32 16.49 25.60
CA SER A 121 -13.68 17.62 24.93
C SER A 121 -12.16 17.47 25.02
N ALA A 122 -11.46 17.54 23.89
CA ALA A 122 -10.01 17.64 23.87
C ALA A 122 -9.60 19.09 24.20
N HIS A 123 -9.01 19.30 25.36
CA HIS A 123 -8.39 20.58 25.69
C HIS A 123 -6.96 20.61 25.15
N ILE A 124 -6.72 21.47 24.17
CA ILE A 124 -5.35 21.85 23.78
C ILE A 124 -4.72 22.54 24.99
N LYS A 125 -3.71 21.91 25.60
CA LYS A 125 -2.98 22.49 26.75
C LYS A 125 -2.11 23.67 26.32
N GLU A 126 -1.53 23.57 25.12
CA GLU A 126 -0.68 24.61 24.55
C GLU A 126 -0.63 24.43 23.03
N LEU A 127 -0.82 25.53 22.29
CA LEU A 127 -0.62 25.60 20.85
C LEU A 127 0.42 26.67 20.57
N THR A 128 1.63 26.27 20.20
CA THR A 128 2.70 27.20 19.84
C THR A 128 2.73 27.38 18.33
N ILE A 129 2.19 28.51 17.87
CA ILE A 129 2.28 28.91 16.46
C ILE A 129 3.57 29.72 16.29
N HIS A 130 4.54 29.17 15.57
CA HIS A 130 5.85 29.79 15.37
C HIS A 130 5.83 30.93 14.35
N GLU A 131 4.86 30.93 13.43
CA GLU A 131 4.67 32.00 12.45
C GLU A 131 3.21 32.00 11.96
N MET A 132 2.57 33.18 11.91
CA MET A 132 1.29 33.38 11.23
C MET A 132 1.48 34.40 10.11
N LYS A 133 1.29 33.98 8.86
CA LYS A 133 1.21 34.90 7.71
C LYS A 133 -0.26 35.13 7.35
N SER A 134 -0.68 36.40 7.28
CA SER A 134 -1.98 36.76 6.69
C SER A 134 -1.92 36.49 5.18
N ILE A 135 -2.94 35.82 4.65
CA ILE A 135 -3.09 35.54 3.20
C ILE A 135 -4.23 36.42 2.63
N TRP A 136 -4.73 37.38 3.38
CA TRP A 136 -5.80 38.28 2.94
C TRP A 136 -5.29 39.72 2.84
N ASP A 137 -5.35 40.29 1.62
CA ASP A 137 -5.26 41.71 1.27
C ASP A 137 -6.66 42.26 0.96
#